data_AF-A0AAN7UIE3-F1
#
_entry.id   AF-A0AAN7UIE3-F1
#
_cell.length_a   1.000
_cell.length_b   1.000
_cell.length_c   1.000
_cell.angle_alpha   90.00
_cell.angle_beta   90.00
_cell.angle_gamma   90.00
#
_symmetry.space_group_name_H-M   'P 1'
#
loop_
_entity.id
_entity.type
_entity.pdbx_description
1 polymer ?
#
loop_
_entity_poly.entity_id
_entity_poly.type
_entity_poly.pdbx_seq_one_letter_code
_entity_poly.pdbx_strand_id
1 'polypeptide(L)'
;MGEVTITGWRTRDVRFPTSLDKTGSDAMNAAGDYSSAYCILETDSEFTGHGMVSFVHCNPPLKSANSRVQTFTIGRGNDIVCAAIKHLGDRLKGRTLSSLVADWGKTWRYLVNDSQLRWIGPEKGVIHLALGAVVNAVWDLWAKTLGKPVWQIVAEMTPEEFVRCIDFRYITDAITPEEAIAMLKESEKGKAERFQEAMQSRAVPAYTTSAGWLGYGEDKMKALLNETLSQGYRYFKLKVGGSVRKIGGDWASRVM
;
A
#
# COMPACT_ATOMS: atom_id res chain seq x y z
N MET A 1 25.44 0.74 14.34
CA MET A 1 24.26 0.06 14.93
C MET A 1 24.56 -1.43 14.95
N GLY A 2 24.17 -2.13 16.01
CA GLY A 2 24.27 -3.59 16.03
C GLY A 2 23.38 -4.20 14.94
N GLU A 3 23.69 -5.45 14.57
CA GLU A 3 22.84 -6.24 13.68
C GLU A 3 21.44 -6.38 14.30
N VAL A 4 20.38 -6.08 13.53
CA VAL A 4 18.99 -6.25 13.99
C VAL A 4 18.48 -7.61 13.57
N THR A 5 18.03 -8.44 14.49
CA THR A 5 17.47 -9.76 14.21
C THR A 5 15.97 -9.77 14.44
N ILE A 6 15.21 -10.33 13.49
CA ILE A 6 13.77 -10.54 13.67
C ILE A 6 13.57 -11.71 14.62
N THR A 7 13.05 -11.45 15.81
CA THR A 7 12.85 -12.44 16.88
C THR A 7 11.47 -13.09 16.83
N GLY A 8 10.51 -12.42 16.19
CA GLY A 8 9.14 -12.90 16.08
C GLY A 8 8.25 -12.01 15.23
N TRP A 9 6.96 -12.31 15.27
CA TRP A 9 5.94 -11.54 14.58
C TRP A 9 4.62 -11.63 15.36
N ARG A 10 3.76 -10.62 15.18
CA ARG A 10 2.38 -10.61 15.65
C ARG A 10 1.44 -10.13 14.56
N THR A 11 0.21 -10.61 14.59
CA THR A 11 -0.87 -10.11 13.75
C THR A 11 -1.98 -9.46 14.57
N ARG A 12 -2.63 -8.46 14.00
CA ARG A 12 -3.87 -7.88 14.56
C ARG A 12 -4.94 -7.84 13.48
N ASP A 13 -6.09 -8.44 13.76
CA ASP A 13 -7.31 -8.26 12.99
C ASP A 13 -8.00 -6.97 13.48
N VAL A 14 -7.87 -5.90 12.70
CA VAL A 14 -8.47 -4.60 13.03
C VAL A 14 -9.57 -4.31 12.02
N ARG A 15 -10.76 -3.95 12.47
CA ARG A 15 -11.92 -3.65 11.62
C ARG A 15 -12.56 -2.34 12.06
N PHE A 16 -12.81 -1.46 11.10
CA PHE A 16 -13.47 -0.17 11.32
C PHE A 16 -14.90 -0.24 10.80
N PRO A 17 -15.89 0.25 11.55
CA PRO A 17 -17.31 0.13 11.21
C PRO A 17 -17.74 1.15 10.13
N THR A 18 -17.02 1.22 9.00
CA THR A 18 -17.30 2.13 7.87
C THR A 18 -18.60 1.79 7.15
N SER A 19 -19.16 0.60 7.38
CA SER A 19 -20.49 0.26 6.88
C SER A 19 -21.61 1.12 7.50
N LEU A 20 -21.42 1.66 8.71
CA LEU A 20 -22.43 2.46 9.42
C LEU A 20 -22.81 3.74 8.67
N ASP A 21 -21.85 4.38 8.01
CA ASP A 21 -22.05 5.61 7.23
C ASP A 21 -21.90 5.41 5.72
N LYS A 22 -21.73 4.15 5.29
CA LYS A 22 -21.54 3.71 3.90
C LYS A 22 -20.30 4.29 3.22
N THR A 23 -19.30 4.70 4.00
CA THR A 23 -18.00 5.09 3.46
C THR A 23 -17.39 3.92 2.68
N GLY A 24 -16.86 4.20 1.49
CA GLY A 24 -16.26 3.17 0.64
C GLY A 24 -17.24 2.41 -0.25
N SER A 25 -18.54 2.67 -0.14
CA SER A 25 -19.56 1.97 -0.91
C SER A 25 -19.45 2.21 -2.42
N ASP A 26 -19.57 1.14 -3.20
CA ASP A 26 -19.65 1.18 -4.65
C ASP A 26 -20.62 0.12 -5.20
N ALA A 27 -20.69 0.00 -6.53
CA ALA A 27 -21.70 -0.81 -7.20
C ALA A 27 -21.56 -2.31 -6.88
N MET A 28 -20.35 -2.75 -6.55
CA MET A 28 -20.06 -4.14 -6.18
C MET A 28 -20.13 -4.31 -4.66
N ASN A 29 -19.57 -3.36 -3.91
CA ASN A 29 -19.41 -3.44 -2.46
C ASN A 29 -20.36 -2.45 -1.79
N ALA A 30 -21.58 -2.89 -1.50
CA ALA A 30 -22.64 -2.01 -0.98
C ALA A 30 -22.30 -1.36 0.38
N ALA A 31 -21.62 -2.09 1.27
CA ALA A 31 -21.13 -1.59 2.56
C ALA A 31 -20.04 -2.52 3.10
N GLY A 32 -18.77 -2.13 2.91
CA GLY A 32 -17.63 -2.83 3.49
C GLY A 32 -17.18 -2.20 4.81
N ASP A 33 -16.68 -3.02 5.73
CA ASP A 33 -16.00 -2.54 6.93
C ASP A 33 -14.50 -2.52 6.66
N TYR A 34 -13.94 -1.33 6.44
CA TYR A 34 -12.52 -1.17 6.17
C TYR A 34 -11.73 -1.86 7.26
N SER A 35 -10.88 -2.80 6.87
CA SER A 35 -10.23 -3.73 7.78
C SER A 35 -8.76 -3.87 7.43
N SER A 36 -7.99 -4.28 8.44
CA SER A 36 -6.55 -4.44 8.39
C SER A 36 -6.11 -5.77 8.96
N ALA A 37 -5.50 -6.62 8.13
CA ALA A 37 -4.67 -7.71 8.61
C ALA A 37 -3.25 -7.20 8.94
N TYR A 38 -3.09 -6.63 10.12
CA TYR A 38 -1.89 -5.88 10.49
C TYR A 38 -0.73 -6.82 10.83
N CYS A 39 0.44 -6.64 10.21
CA CYS A 39 1.66 -7.38 10.54
C CYS A 39 2.61 -6.52 11.37
N ILE A 40 3.13 -7.09 12.46
CA ILE A 40 4.19 -6.49 13.29
C ILE A 40 5.35 -7.48 13.36
N LEU A 41 6.51 -7.10 12.85
CA LEU A 41 7.78 -7.81 13.04
C LEU A 41 8.45 -7.31 14.32
N GLU A 42 8.79 -8.25 15.20
CA GLU A 42 9.46 -8.00 16.47
C GLU A 42 10.94 -8.29 16.30
N THR A 43 11.79 -7.50 16.95
CA THR A 43 13.24 -7.63 16.83
C THR A 43 13.91 -7.71 18.21
N ASP A 44 15.21 -7.95 18.22
CA ASP A 44 16.08 -7.84 19.39
C ASP A 44 16.53 -6.39 19.68
N SER A 45 15.99 -5.41 18.95
CA SER A 45 16.27 -3.98 19.08
C SER A 45 15.02 -3.19 19.50
N GLU A 46 15.16 -1.87 19.62
CA GLU A 46 14.02 -0.96 19.83
C GLU A 46 13.09 -0.85 18.61
N PHE A 47 13.56 -1.24 17.43
CA PHE A 47 12.81 -1.11 16.20
C PHE A 47 11.84 -2.29 15.99
N THR A 48 10.68 -1.96 15.45
CA THR A 48 9.66 -2.93 15.04
C THR A 48 9.22 -2.60 13.61
N GLY A 49 8.99 -3.63 12.81
CA GLY A 49 8.52 -3.51 11.43
C GLY A 49 7.01 -3.61 11.36
N HIS A 50 6.34 -2.70 10.67
CA HIS A 50 4.90 -2.62 10.60
C HIS A 50 4.45 -2.61 9.15
N GLY A 51 3.58 -3.53 8.77
CA GLY A 51 3.25 -3.69 7.37
C GLY A 51 1.81 -4.02 7.06
N MET A 52 1.46 -3.65 5.82
CA MET A 52 0.18 -3.91 5.19
C MET A 52 0.18 -4.10 3.69
N VAL A 53 -0.88 -4.69 3.17
CA VAL A 53 -1.35 -4.41 1.80
C VAL A 53 -2.01 -3.03 1.70
N SER A 54 -1.45 -2.17 0.86
CA SER A 54 -2.05 -0.91 0.44
C SER A 54 -2.68 -1.07 -0.95
N PHE A 55 -3.96 -0.70 -1.08
CA PHE A 55 -4.41 -0.04 -2.32
C PHE A 55 -4.30 1.44 -2.04
N VAL A 56 -3.50 2.17 -2.82
CA VAL A 56 -3.30 3.62 -2.64
C VAL A 56 -4.65 4.31 -2.71
N HIS A 57 -5.16 4.73 -1.55
CA HIS A 57 -6.23 5.70 -1.42
C HIS A 57 -5.67 6.87 -0.64
N CYS A 58 -5.25 7.92 -1.36
CA CYS A 58 -4.88 9.17 -0.74
C CYS A 58 -6.15 9.85 -0.23
N ASN A 59 -6.32 9.89 1.09
CA ASN A 59 -7.24 10.80 1.76
C ASN A 59 -6.45 11.47 2.90
N PRO A 60 -6.64 12.77 3.15
CA PRO A 60 -5.69 13.58 3.91
C PRO A 60 -5.60 13.15 5.38
N PRO A 61 -4.45 13.38 6.05
CA PRO A 61 -4.30 13.03 7.45
C PRO A 61 -5.11 13.99 8.34
N LEU A 62 -5.98 13.43 9.18
CA LEU A 62 -6.43 14.09 10.40
C LEU A 62 -5.20 14.31 11.31
N LYS A 63 -5.10 15.50 11.90
CA LYS A 63 -3.96 16.06 12.65
C LYS A 63 -3.58 15.33 13.96
N SER A 64 -3.86 14.05 14.13
CA SER A 64 -3.49 13.32 15.34
C SER A 64 -3.08 11.87 15.06
N ALA A 65 -1.82 11.59 15.40
CA ALA A 65 -1.22 10.30 15.74
C ALA A 65 -1.00 9.25 14.63
N ASN A 66 0.29 8.89 14.47
CA ASN A 66 0.78 7.59 14.02
C ASN A 66 0.10 7.04 12.76
N SER A 67 0.48 7.57 11.59
CA SER A 67 0.15 6.96 10.31
C SER A 67 0.75 5.55 10.26
N ARG A 68 -0.12 4.55 10.47
CA ARG A 68 0.24 3.13 10.53
C ARG A 68 -0.39 2.42 9.35
N VAL A 69 0.45 1.69 8.65
CA VAL A 69 0.15 1.09 7.36
C VAL A 69 -0.50 -0.30 7.65
N GLN A 70 -1.79 -0.52 7.29
CA GLN A 70 -2.80 -1.58 7.58
C GLN A 70 -3.40 -2.48 6.43
N THR A 71 -3.30 -3.84 6.42
CA THR A 71 -3.61 -4.69 5.23
C THR A 71 -5.06 -4.64 4.82
N PHE A 72 -5.36 -4.01 3.69
CA PHE A 72 -6.73 -3.66 3.37
C PHE A 72 -7.59 -4.87 2.95
N THR A 73 -8.59 -5.17 3.78
CA THR A 73 -9.77 -5.94 3.39
C THR A 73 -11.03 -5.13 3.76
N ILE A 74 -12.22 -5.64 3.41
CA ILE A 74 -13.50 -4.94 3.64
C ILE A 74 -14.42 -5.66 4.65
N GLY A 75 -13.83 -6.36 5.63
CA GLY A 75 -14.54 -6.95 6.76
C GLY A 75 -14.33 -8.45 6.87
N ARG A 76 -15.31 -9.24 6.42
CA ARG A 76 -15.22 -10.72 6.43
C ARG A 76 -14.02 -11.19 5.60
N GLY A 77 -13.26 -12.14 6.14
CA GLY A 77 -12.05 -12.67 5.51
C GLY A 77 -10.74 -12.00 5.95
N ASN A 78 -10.80 -10.91 6.73
CA ASN A 78 -9.60 -10.27 7.29
C ASN A 78 -8.80 -11.23 8.20
N ASP A 79 -9.53 -12.03 8.97
CA ASP A 79 -9.00 -13.09 9.84
C ASP A 79 -8.23 -14.16 9.05
N ILE A 80 -8.68 -14.49 7.84
CA ILE A 80 -8.02 -15.45 6.95
C ILE A 80 -6.67 -14.88 6.46
N VAL A 81 -6.62 -13.58 6.13
CA VAL A 81 -5.36 -12.91 5.77
C VAL A 81 -4.41 -12.85 6.97
N CYS A 82 -4.93 -12.55 8.18
CA CYS A 82 -4.14 -12.62 9.41
C CYS A 82 -3.56 -14.01 9.67
N ALA A 83 -4.29 -15.08 9.35
CA ALA A 83 -3.81 -16.45 9.46
C ALA A 83 -2.70 -16.75 8.44
N ALA A 84 -2.83 -16.27 7.20
CA ALA A 84 -1.81 -16.44 6.17
C ALA A 84 -0.51 -15.68 6.48
N ILE A 85 -0.58 -14.50 7.12
CA ILE A 85 0.61 -13.73 7.55
C ILE A 85 1.50 -14.58 8.47
N LYS A 86 0.93 -15.44 9.32
CA LYS A 86 1.67 -16.29 10.25
C LYS A 86 2.72 -17.14 9.55
N HIS A 87 2.30 -17.83 8.49
CA HIS A 87 3.16 -18.71 7.70
C HIS A 87 4.33 -17.98 7.03
N LEU A 88 4.13 -16.71 6.64
CA LEU A 88 5.17 -15.89 6.03
C LEU A 88 6.08 -15.26 7.08
N GLY A 89 5.53 -14.82 8.21
CA GLY A 89 6.29 -14.29 9.34
C GLY A 89 7.26 -15.31 9.93
N ASP A 90 6.84 -16.58 10.04
CA ASP A 90 7.70 -17.66 10.54
C ASP A 90 8.98 -17.85 9.71
N ARG A 91 8.93 -17.53 8.41
CA ARG A 91 10.09 -17.60 7.50
C ARG A 91 11.10 -16.47 7.72
N LEU A 92 10.68 -15.39 8.39
CA LEU A 92 11.55 -14.26 8.73
C LEU A 92 12.17 -14.39 10.14
N LYS A 93 11.61 -15.23 11.01
CA LYS A 93 12.12 -15.42 12.36
C LYS A 93 13.56 -15.94 12.35
N GLY A 94 14.42 -15.30 13.14
CA GLY A 94 15.85 -15.59 13.24
C GLY A 94 16.70 -15.01 12.11
N ARG A 95 16.10 -14.34 11.11
CA ARG A 95 16.88 -13.66 10.07
C ARG A 95 17.32 -12.28 10.53
N THR A 96 18.52 -11.90 10.13
CA THR A 96 19.01 -10.55 10.33
C THR A 96 18.45 -9.60 9.27
N LEU A 97 18.22 -8.34 9.65
CA LEU A 97 17.70 -7.33 8.75
C LEU A 97 18.65 -7.08 7.59
N SER A 98 19.97 -7.02 7.83
CA SER A 98 20.96 -6.82 6.75
C SER A 98 20.89 -7.94 5.70
N SER A 99 20.69 -9.19 6.12
CA SER A 99 20.56 -10.33 5.22
C SER A 99 19.35 -10.23 4.29
N LEU A 100 18.28 -9.56 4.74
CA LEU A 100 17.05 -9.37 3.99
C LEU A 100 17.12 -8.18 3.02
N VAL A 101 17.78 -7.09 3.42
CA VAL A 101 17.79 -5.84 2.64
C VAL A 101 19.00 -5.72 1.71
N ALA A 102 20.01 -6.58 1.86
CA ALA A 102 21.18 -6.60 0.97
C ALA A 102 20.82 -6.97 -0.48
N ASP A 103 19.78 -7.78 -0.69
CA ASP A 103 19.31 -8.21 -2.01
C ASP A 103 17.80 -8.47 -1.96
N TRP A 104 17.03 -7.41 -2.22
CA TRP A 104 15.57 -7.44 -2.12
C TRP A 104 14.92 -8.40 -3.13
N GLY A 105 15.49 -8.58 -4.32
CA GLY A 105 15.03 -9.56 -5.30
C GLY A 105 15.16 -11.00 -4.78
N LYS A 106 16.28 -11.33 -4.12
CA LYS A 106 16.43 -12.63 -3.43
C LYS A 106 15.49 -12.77 -2.24
N THR A 107 15.28 -11.72 -1.47
CA THR A 107 14.33 -11.74 -0.35
C THR A 107 12.91 -11.96 -0.83
N TRP A 108 12.49 -11.27 -1.90
CA TRP A 108 11.20 -11.51 -2.55
C TRP A 108 11.09 -12.95 -3.02
N ARG A 109 12.08 -13.43 -3.80
CA ARG A 109 12.12 -14.81 -4.28
C ARG A 109 12.02 -15.80 -3.12
N TYR A 110 12.78 -15.60 -2.05
CA TYR A 110 12.73 -16.46 -0.88
C TYR A 110 11.30 -16.55 -0.33
N LEU A 111 10.63 -15.42 -0.12
CA LEU A 111 9.28 -15.37 0.43
C LEU A 111 8.23 -15.99 -0.51
N VAL A 112 8.37 -15.87 -1.83
CA VAL A 112 7.40 -16.41 -2.79
C VAL A 112 7.72 -17.81 -3.32
N ASN A 113 8.86 -18.41 -2.98
CA ASN A 113 9.31 -19.69 -3.55
C ASN A 113 9.02 -20.93 -2.69
N ASP A 114 8.29 -20.79 -1.58
CA ASP A 114 7.75 -21.96 -0.87
C ASP A 114 6.66 -22.62 -1.72
N SER A 115 6.90 -23.84 -2.21
CA SER A 115 6.01 -24.50 -3.16
C SER A 115 4.62 -24.80 -2.58
N GLN A 116 4.51 -25.06 -1.28
CA GLN A 116 3.23 -25.33 -0.62
C GLN A 116 2.41 -24.04 -0.47
N LEU A 117 3.05 -22.95 -0.06
CA LEU A 117 2.39 -21.64 -0.01
C LEU A 117 2.09 -21.08 -1.40
N ARG A 118 2.91 -21.42 -2.42
CA ARG A 118 2.60 -21.07 -3.82
C ARG A 118 1.35 -21.77 -4.33
N TRP A 119 1.08 -23.00 -3.89
CA TRP A 119 -0.06 -23.79 -4.36
C TRP A 119 -1.41 -23.12 -4.06
N ILE A 120 -1.49 -22.31 -3.00
CA ILE A 120 -2.69 -21.55 -2.61
C ILE A 120 -2.76 -20.14 -3.24
N GLY A 121 -1.84 -19.81 -4.15
CA GLY A 121 -1.85 -18.59 -4.97
C GLY A 121 -1.76 -18.96 -6.44
N PRO A 122 -0.56 -19.07 -7.03
CA PRO A 122 0.68 -18.37 -6.67
C PRO A 122 0.55 -16.88 -6.99
N GLU A 123 1.19 -16.04 -6.17
CA GLU A 123 1.29 -14.58 -6.39
C GLU A 123 -0.08 -13.89 -6.64
N LYS A 124 -1.13 -14.40 -5.99
CA LYS A 124 -2.50 -13.86 -6.02
C LYS A 124 -3.27 -14.22 -4.73
N GLY A 125 -4.42 -13.58 -4.52
CA GLY A 125 -5.35 -13.92 -3.46
C GLY A 125 -4.80 -13.74 -2.04
N VAL A 126 -5.34 -14.49 -1.08
CA VAL A 126 -5.06 -14.35 0.36
C VAL A 126 -3.57 -14.44 0.68
N ILE A 127 -2.85 -15.42 0.11
CA ILE A 127 -1.43 -15.62 0.42
C ILE A 127 -0.57 -14.45 -0.06
N HIS A 128 -0.91 -13.86 -1.22
CA HIS A 128 -0.16 -12.73 -1.75
C HIS A 128 -0.53 -11.40 -1.09
N LEU A 129 -1.78 -11.27 -0.61
CA LEU A 129 -2.15 -10.20 0.32
C LEU A 129 -1.30 -10.29 1.61
N ALA A 130 -1.24 -11.46 2.23
CA ALA A 130 -0.40 -11.67 3.42
C ALA A 130 1.09 -11.36 3.15
N LEU A 131 1.61 -11.73 1.98
CA LEU A 131 2.97 -11.40 1.55
C LEU A 131 3.19 -9.89 1.49
N GLY A 132 2.29 -9.13 0.87
CA GLY A 132 2.40 -7.67 0.80
C GLY A 132 2.52 -7.05 2.19
N ALA A 133 1.75 -7.55 3.16
CA ALA A 133 1.85 -7.12 4.56
C ALA A 133 3.23 -7.37 5.15
N VAL A 134 3.77 -8.57 4.96
CA VAL A 134 5.05 -8.99 5.53
C VAL A 134 6.22 -8.25 4.88
N VAL A 135 6.25 -8.16 3.55
CA VAL A 135 7.30 -7.43 2.81
C VAL A 135 7.33 -5.96 3.19
N ASN A 136 6.17 -5.32 3.28
CA ASN A 136 6.10 -3.91 3.68
C ASN A 136 6.51 -3.71 5.15
N ALA A 137 6.31 -4.70 6.03
CA ALA A 137 6.82 -4.64 7.40
C ALA A 137 8.35 -4.67 7.44
N VAL A 138 9.01 -5.41 6.53
CA VAL A 138 10.47 -5.41 6.40
C VAL A 138 10.97 -4.06 5.88
N TRP A 139 10.29 -3.46 4.88
CA TRP A 139 10.62 -2.12 4.40
C TRP A 139 10.47 -1.05 5.48
N ASP A 140 9.39 -1.09 6.25
CA ASP A 140 9.17 -0.17 7.38
C ASP A 140 10.24 -0.36 8.47
N LEU A 141 10.58 -1.61 8.82
CA LEU A 141 11.66 -1.90 9.75
C LEU A 141 12.99 -1.29 9.27
N TRP A 142 13.34 -1.53 8.01
CA TRP A 142 14.56 -0.99 7.41
C TRP A 142 14.58 0.53 7.42
N ALA A 143 13.48 1.16 7.02
CA ALA A 143 13.33 2.60 7.01
C ALA A 143 13.53 3.23 8.40
N LYS A 144 12.97 2.61 9.44
CA LYS A 144 13.15 3.05 10.82
C LYS A 144 14.60 2.93 11.28
N THR A 145 15.28 1.83 10.95
CA THR A 145 16.71 1.69 11.29
C THR A 145 17.59 2.73 10.60
N LEU A 146 17.22 3.18 9.40
CA LEU A 146 17.94 4.22 8.65
C LEU A 146 17.51 5.64 9.03
N GLY A 147 16.42 5.82 9.78
CA GLY A 147 15.85 7.13 10.08
C GLY A 147 15.34 7.87 8.84
N LYS A 148 14.92 7.14 7.79
CA LYS A 148 14.48 7.71 6.50
C LYS A 148 13.07 7.24 6.14
N PRO A 149 12.24 8.06 5.48
CA PRO A 149 11.01 7.57 4.89
C PRO A 149 11.32 6.64 3.70
N VAL A 150 10.48 5.61 3.49
CA VAL A 150 10.73 4.57 2.45
C VAL A 150 10.95 5.17 1.05
N TRP A 151 10.17 6.19 0.67
CA TRP A 151 10.31 6.82 -0.65
C TRP A 151 11.71 7.40 -0.86
N GLN A 152 12.33 7.94 0.20
CA GLN A 152 13.68 8.51 0.13
C GLN A 152 14.72 7.41 -0.05
N ILE A 153 14.57 6.28 0.63
CA ILE A 153 15.47 5.12 0.49
C ILE A 153 15.47 4.65 -0.96
N VAL A 154 14.29 4.46 -1.54
CA VAL A 154 14.13 4.01 -2.93
C VAL A 154 14.63 5.07 -3.90
N ALA A 155 14.34 6.34 -3.65
CA ALA A 155 14.80 7.43 -4.50
C ALA A 155 16.32 7.62 -4.44
N GLU A 156 17.00 7.30 -3.34
CA GLU A 156 18.45 7.44 -3.21
C GLU A 156 19.24 6.27 -3.83
N MET A 157 18.60 5.15 -4.14
CA MET A 157 19.22 4.02 -4.83
C MET A 157 19.78 4.43 -6.19
N THR A 158 20.90 3.80 -6.55
CA THR A 158 21.37 3.71 -7.94
C THR A 158 20.39 2.88 -8.78
N PRO A 159 20.36 3.06 -10.10
CA PRO A 159 19.56 2.22 -11.01
C PRO A 159 19.75 0.71 -10.76
N GLU A 160 20.99 0.27 -10.54
CA GLU A 160 21.34 -1.12 -10.27
C GLU A 160 20.82 -1.60 -8.91
N GLU A 161 20.86 -0.79 -7.86
CA GLU A 161 20.29 -1.13 -6.56
C GLU A 161 18.77 -1.22 -6.61
N PHE A 162 18.11 -0.31 -7.33
CA PHE A 162 16.66 -0.36 -7.54
C PHE A 162 16.25 -1.63 -8.29
N VAL A 163 16.94 -1.96 -9.38
CA VAL A 163 16.65 -3.16 -10.18
C VAL A 163 16.92 -4.43 -9.40
N ARG A 164 17.93 -4.44 -8.52
CA ARG A 164 18.17 -5.55 -7.58
C ARG A 164 17.03 -5.78 -6.60
N CYS A 165 16.09 -4.85 -6.45
CA CYS A 165 14.91 -5.05 -5.62
C CYS A 165 13.81 -5.87 -6.28
N ILE A 166 13.92 -6.15 -7.58
CA ILE A 166 12.86 -6.77 -8.38
C ILE A 166 13.21 -8.23 -8.68
N ASP A 167 12.22 -9.11 -8.53
CA ASP A 167 12.29 -10.47 -9.05
C ASP A 167 11.78 -10.50 -10.50
N PHE A 168 12.69 -10.62 -11.46
CA PHE A 168 12.37 -10.59 -12.89
C PHE A 168 11.75 -11.88 -13.46
N ARG A 169 11.49 -12.89 -12.62
CA ARG A 169 10.86 -14.13 -13.10
C ARG A 169 9.50 -13.84 -13.71
N TYR A 170 9.30 -14.29 -14.94
CA TYR A 170 8.07 -14.14 -15.74
C TYR A 170 7.77 -12.72 -16.24
N ILE A 171 8.76 -11.81 -16.26
CA ILE A 171 8.59 -10.48 -16.89
C ILE A 171 9.66 -10.15 -17.94
N THR A 172 10.69 -11.00 -18.11
CA THR A 172 11.83 -10.74 -19.01
C THR A 172 11.49 -10.72 -20.49
N ASP A 173 10.36 -11.28 -20.89
CA ASP A 173 9.80 -11.18 -22.24
C ASP A 173 9.19 -9.79 -22.53
N ALA A 174 8.94 -8.99 -21.48
CA ALA A 174 8.44 -7.62 -21.58
C ALA A 174 9.49 -6.57 -21.19
N ILE A 175 10.32 -6.86 -20.17
CA ILE A 175 11.40 -5.99 -19.70
C ILE A 175 12.49 -6.80 -19.01
N THR A 176 13.72 -6.66 -19.49
CA THR A 176 14.91 -7.25 -18.91
C THR A 176 15.50 -6.36 -17.81
N PRO A 177 16.34 -6.92 -16.90
CA PRO A 177 17.08 -6.11 -15.93
C PRO A 177 17.92 -5.01 -16.58
N GLU A 178 18.56 -5.30 -17.71
CA GLU A 178 19.42 -4.37 -18.44
C GLU A 178 18.61 -3.20 -19.01
N GLU A 179 17.44 -3.49 -19.60
CA GLU A 179 16.51 -2.46 -20.10
C GLU A 179 15.98 -1.60 -18.96
N ALA A 180 15.60 -2.20 -17.83
CA ALA A 180 15.16 -1.46 -16.65
C ALA A 180 16.25 -0.52 -16.11
N ILE A 181 17.52 -0.97 -16.05
CA ILE A 181 18.66 -0.13 -15.66
C ILE A 181 18.83 1.03 -16.65
N ALA A 182 18.75 0.76 -17.95
CA ALA A 182 18.89 1.80 -18.98
C ALA A 182 17.81 2.88 -18.85
N MET A 183 16.54 2.48 -18.67
CA MET A 183 15.41 3.41 -18.46
C MET A 183 15.60 4.28 -17.21
N LEU A 184 16.11 3.69 -16.13
CA LEU A 184 16.36 4.42 -14.88
C LEU A 184 17.53 5.39 -15.00
N LYS A 185 18.60 5.01 -15.72
CA LYS A 185 19.73 5.90 -16.03
C LYS A 185 19.29 7.11 -16.86
N GLU A 186 18.45 6.90 -17.86
CA GLU A 186 17.87 7.99 -18.64
C GLU A 186 17.02 8.93 -17.76
N SER A 187 16.28 8.34 -16.81
CA SER A 187 15.44 9.07 -15.86
C SER A 187 16.21 9.78 -14.75
N GLU A 188 17.53 9.57 -14.58
CA GLU A 188 18.32 10.26 -13.56
C GLU A 188 18.40 11.77 -13.79
N LYS A 189 18.29 12.21 -15.05
CA LYS A 189 18.25 13.64 -15.37
C LYS A 189 17.10 14.31 -14.62
N GLY A 190 17.42 15.35 -13.85
CA GLY A 190 16.44 16.09 -13.03
C GLY A 190 16.02 15.40 -11.73
N LYS A 191 16.62 14.25 -11.35
CA LYS A 191 16.30 13.53 -10.11
C LYS A 191 16.47 14.42 -8.87
N ALA A 192 17.54 15.22 -8.82
CA ALA A 192 17.80 16.14 -7.70
C ALA A 192 16.68 17.19 -7.53
N GLU A 193 16.18 17.75 -8.63
CA GLU A 193 15.08 18.72 -8.61
C GLU A 193 13.77 18.07 -8.13
N ARG A 194 13.39 16.93 -8.73
CA ARG A 194 12.20 16.16 -8.31
C ARG A 194 12.29 15.69 -6.85
N PHE A 195 13.50 15.40 -6.37
CA PHE A 195 13.72 15.05 -4.96
C PHE A 195 13.43 16.25 -4.04
N GLN A 196 13.84 17.46 -4.41
CA GLN A 196 13.50 18.66 -3.66
C GLN A 196 11.99 18.94 -3.69
N GLU A 197 11.32 18.75 -4.82
CA GLU A 197 9.87 18.85 -4.90
C GLU A 197 9.17 17.84 -3.97
N ALA A 198 9.68 16.60 -3.88
CA ALA A 198 9.15 15.58 -2.99
C ALA A 198 9.33 15.98 -1.51
N MET A 199 10.49 16.51 -1.13
CA MET A 199 10.75 17.06 0.21
C MET A 199 9.82 18.23 0.55
N GLN A 200 9.41 19.00 -0.45
CA GLN A 200 8.45 20.10 -0.31
C GLN A 200 6.98 19.64 -0.40
N SER A 201 6.71 18.33 -0.51
CA SER A 201 5.37 17.77 -0.71
C SER A 201 4.64 18.29 -1.94
N ARG A 202 5.38 18.52 -3.05
CA ARG A 202 4.86 19.02 -4.33
C ARG A 202 4.97 18.03 -5.48
N ALA A 203 5.71 16.93 -5.30
CA ALA A 203 6.01 15.98 -6.37
C ALA A 203 4.79 15.18 -6.89
N VAL A 204 3.77 14.96 -6.06
CA VAL A 204 2.63 14.10 -6.41
C VAL A 204 1.31 14.85 -6.21
N PRO A 205 0.59 15.23 -7.27
CA PRO A 205 -0.73 15.81 -7.14
C PRO A 205 -1.73 14.77 -6.60
N ALA A 206 -2.60 15.18 -5.69
CA ALA A 206 -3.63 14.32 -5.11
C ALA A 206 -4.99 14.52 -5.81
N TYR A 207 -5.74 13.42 -5.93
CA TYR A 207 -7.17 13.44 -6.26
C TYR A 207 -7.95 12.81 -5.11
N THR A 208 -9.24 13.12 -4.99
CA THR A 208 -10.08 12.57 -3.92
C THR A 208 -11.26 11.76 -4.47
N THR A 209 -11.63 10.71 -3.74
CA THR A 209 -12.83 9.90 -4.01
C THR A 209 -13.90 10.10 -2.92
N SER A 210 -13.64 10.97 -1.93
CA SER A 210 -14.45 11.09 -0.71
C SER A 210 -15.89 11.50 -0.96
N ALA A 211 -16.14 12.33 -1.97
CA ALA A 211 -17.50 12.73 -2.33
C ALA A 211 -18.24 11.68 -3.19
N GLY A 212 -17.53 10.67 -3.70
CA GLY A 212 -18.01 9.82 -4.78
C GLY A 212 -18.65 8.50 -4.40
N TRP A 213 -18.88 8.23 -3.11
CA TRP A 213 -19.43 6.94 -2.67
C TRP A 213 -20.92 6.81 -3.01
N LEU A 214 -21.33 5.68 -3.58
CA LEU A 214 -22.72 5.47 -4.05
C LEU A 214 -23.77 5.49 -2.93
N GLY A 215 -23.35 5.22 -1.69
CA GLY A 215 -24.23 5.23 -0.53
C GLY A 215 -24.61 6.63 -0.03
N TYR A 216 -24.02 7.69 -0.57
CA TYR A 216 -24.27 9.07 -0.13
C TYR A 216 -25.49 9.69 -0.82
N GLY A 217 -26.22 10.51 -0.07
CA GLY A 217 -27.26 11.39 -0.64
C GLY A 217 -26.64 12.57 -1.40
N GLU A 218 -27.44 13.19 -2.28
CA GLU A 218 -27.00 14.29 -3.15
C GLU A 218 -26.43 15.47 -2.34
N ASP A 219 -27.07 15.86 -1.24
CA ASP A 219 -26.62 16.98 -0.41
C ASP A 219 -25.25 16.73 0.23
N LYS A 220 -25.03 15.50 0.72
CA LYS A 220 -23.73 15.08 1.29
C LYS A 220 -22.64 15.10 0.21
N MET A 221 -22.95 14.64 -1.00
CA MET A 221 -22.03 14.68 -2.13
C MET A 221 -21.63 16.13 -2.48
N LYS A 222 -22.61 17.03 -2.64
CA LYS A 222 -22.36 18.44 -2.96
C LYS A 222 -21.54 19.13 -1.87
N ALA A 223 -21.88 18.89 -0.60
CA ALA A 223 -21.13 19.44 0.52
C ALA A 223 -19.66 19.00 0.51
N LEU A 224 -19.40 17.70 0.32
CA LEU A 224 -18.04 17.16 0.27
C LEU A 224 -17.26 17.64 -0.96
N LEU A 225 -17.91 17.82 -2.12
CA LEU A 225 -17.26 18.41 -3.31
C LEU A 225 -16.85 19.86 -3.04
N ASN A 226 -17.75 20.68 -2.49
CA ASN A 226 -17.44 22.07 -2.15
C ASN A 226 -16.31 22.16 -1.11
N GLU A 227 -16.35 21.31 -0.08
CA GLU A 227 -15.29 21.22 0.92
C GLU A 227 -13.94 20.87 0.29
N THR A 228 -13.89 19.80 -0.51
CA THR A 228 -12.63 19.34 -1.11
C THR A 228 -12.11 20.31 -2.18
N LEU A 229 -12.97 20.99 -2.92
CA LEU A 229 -12.58 22.11 -3.79
C LEU A 229 -11.93 23.25 -3.00
N SER A 230 -12.50 23.61 -1.84
CA SER A 230 -11.94 24.65 -0.96
C SER A 230 -10.57 24.28 -0.39
N GLN A 231 -10.29 22.97 -0.25
CA GLN A 231 -8.98 22.44 0.18
C GLN A 231 -7.95 22.38 -0.96
N GLY A 232 -8.31 22.81 -2.18
CA GLY A 232 -7.40 22.89 -3.32
C GLY A 232 -7.36 21.64 -4.21
N TYR A 233 -8.23 20.64 -3.99
CA TYR A 233 -8.33 19.51 -4.90
C TYR A 233 -8.82 19.96 -6.28
N ARG A 234 -8.29 19.32 -7.32
CA ARG A 234 -8.62 19.60 -8.73
C ARG A 234 -9.21 18.40 -9.46
N TYR A 235 -9.03 17.20 -8.91
CA TYR A 235 -9.44 15.95 -9.53
C TYR A 235 -10.30 15.15 -8.56
N PHE A 236 -11.41 14.62 -9.08
CA PHE A 236 -12.45 13.94 -8.30
C PHE A 236 -12.82 12.63 -8.97
N LYS A 237 -13.18 11.63 -8.17
CA LYS A 237 -13.68 10.34 -8.67
C LYS A 237 -15.03 10.01 -8.05
N LEU A 238 -15.98 9.62 -8.90
CA LEU A 238 -17.33 9.23 -8.52
C LEU A 238 -17.55 7.75 -8.86
N LYS A 239 -18.29 7.05 -8.00
CA LYS A 239 -18.69 5.65 -8.22
C LYS A 239 -19.98 5.62 -9.04
N VAL A 240 -20.01 4.78 -10.07
CA VAL A 240 -21.16 4.58 -10.98
C VAL A 240 -21.44 3.07 -11.15
N GLY A 241 -22.48 2.70 -11.89
CA GLY A 241 -22.81 1.30 -12.22
C GLY A 241 -23.86 0.63 -11.34
N GLY A 242 -24.50 1.38 -10.41
CA GLY A 242 -25.57 0.84 -9.56
C GLY A 242 -26.95 0.79 -10.24
N SER A 243 -27.49 1.93 -10.69
CA SER A 243 -28.78 1.99 -11.38
C SER A 243 -28.91 3.27 -12.23
N VAL A 244 -29.41 3.12 -13.45
CA VAL A 244 -29.78 4.24 -14.34
C VAL A 244 -31.11 4.91 -13.97
N ARG A 245 -32.01 4.23 -13.22
CA ARG A 245 -33.34 4.76 -12.87
C ARG A 245 -33.36 5.63 -11.61
N LYS A 246 -32.35 5.51 -10.74
CA LYS A 246 -32.21 6.37 -9.55
C LYS A 246 -31.69 7.77 -9.87
N ILE A 247 -31.26 7.99 -11.11
CA ILE A 247 -30.79 9.28 -11.62
C ILE A 247 -31.96 9.87 -12.42
N GLY A 248 -32.96 10.40 -11.70
CA GLY A 248 -34.03 11.16 -12.31
C GLY A 248 -33.50 12.53 -12.75
N GLY A 249 -33.32 12.71 -14.06
CA GLY A 249 -32.94 14.00 -14.65
C GLY A 249 -31.49 14.08 -15.10
N ASP A 250 -31.28 14.84 -16.16
CA ASP A 250 -30.00 15.13 -16.81
C ASP A 250 -28.95 15.62 -15.78
N TRP A 251 -28.01 14.74 -15.47
CA TRP A 251 -26.98 14.97 -14.45
C TRP A 251 -25.84 15.86 -14.98
N ALA A 252 -25.60 15.83 -16.29
CA ALA A 252 -24.53 16.59 -16.93
C ALA A 252 -24.76 18.11 -16.90
N SER A 253 -26.01 18.56 -16.83
CA SER A 253 -26.37 19.98 -16.77
C SER A 253 -26.39 20.59 -15.36
N ARG A 254 -26.08 19.82 -14.31
CA ARG A 254 -26.18 20.27 -12.90
C ARG A 254 -24.86 20.32 -12.13
N VAL A 255 -23.76 19.84 -12.74
CA VAL A 255 -22.44 19.71 -12.08
C VAL A 255 -21.35 20.53 -12.79
N MET A 256 -21.67 21.20 -13.90
CA MET A 256 -20.82 22.23 -14.53
C MET A 256 -21.44 23.61 -14.37
#